data_AF-A0A484GQD5-F1
#
_entry.id   AF-A0A484GQD5-F1
#
_cell.length_a   1.000
_cell.length_b   1.000
_cell.length_c   1.000
_cell.angle_alpha   90.00
_cell.angle_beta   90.00
_cell.angle_gamma   90.00
#
_symmetry.space_group_name_H-M   'P 1'
#
loop_
_entity.id
_entity.type
_entity.pdbx_description
1 polymer ?
#
loop_
_entity_poly.entity_id
_entity_poly.type
_entity_poly.pdbx_seq_one_letter_code
_entity_poly.pdbx_strand_id
1 'polypeptide(L)' 'GIVELWVDGKPMLRRSLEKGHFMGTEASIILGQKQISFLGEVVFDKNQSLVGDTGDVNMWEFVMSPEEINNVY' A
#
# COMPACT_ATOMS: atom_id res chain seq x y z
N GLY A 1 -12.18 -2.11 -8.07
CA GLY A 1 -11.92 -0.94 -8.92
C GLY A 1 -10.84 -1.27 -9.93
N ILE A 2 -10.15 -0.22 -10.37
CA ILE A 2 -8.92 -0.30 -11.16
C ILE A 2 -7.77 -0.02 -10.19
N VAL A 3 -6.68 -0.77 -10.32
CA VAL A 3 -5.44 -0.59 -9.55
C VAL A 3 -4.33 -0.15 -10.49
N GLU A 4 -3.56 0.84 -10.04
CA GLU A 4 -2.37 1.34 -10.71
C GLU A 4 -1.16 1.16 -9.79
N LEU A 5 -0.02 0.81 -10.40
CA LEU A 5 1.27 0.77 -9.74
C LEU A 5 2.22 1.64 -10.55
N TRP A 6 2.96 2.50 -9.86
CA TRP A 6 3.95 3.39 -10.44
C TRP A 6 5.29 3.09 -9.79
N VAL A 7 6.34 2.92 -10.59
CA VAL A 7 7.72 2.71 -10.12
C VAL A 7 8.58 3.77 -10.79
N ASP A 8 9.33 4.53 -9.99
CA ASP A 8 10.16 5.63 -10.45
C ASP A 8 9.41 6.65 -11.35
N GLY A 9 8.19 7.02 -10.95
CA GLY A 9 7.31 7.92 -11.72
C GLY A 9 6.75 7.32 -13.03
N LYS A 10 6.97 6.02 -13.30
CA LYS A 10 6.49 5.36 -14.54
C LYS A 10 5.30 4.43 -14.28
N PRO A 11 4.22 4.52 -15.07
CA PRO A 11 3.05 3.67 -14.88
C PRO A 11 3.28 2.24 -15.35
N MET A 12 2.80 1.27 -14.57
CA MET A 12 2.70 -0.14 -14.97
C MET A 12 1.31 -0.47 -15.54
N LEU A 13 1.12 -1.69 -16.04
CA LEU A 13 -0.17 -2.14 -16.60
C LEU A 13 -1.29 -2.11 -15.55
N ARG A 14 -2.37 -1.39 -15.86
CA ARG A 14 -3.58 -1.32 -15.05
C ARG A 14 -4.22 -2.70 -14.87
N ARG A 15 -4.68 -3.00 -13.64
CA ARG A 15 -5.37 -4.25 -13.31
C ARG A 15 -6.74 -3.97 -12.68
N SER A 16 -7.64 -4.95 -12.74
CA SER A 16 -8.92 -4.92 -12.00
C SER A 16 -8.76 -5.71 -10.70
N LEU A 17 -9.28 -5.16 -9.60
CA LEU A 17 -9.28 -5.81 -8.27
C LEU A 17 -10.44 -5.27 -7.44
N GLU A 18 -11.21 -6.11 -6.74
CA GLU A 18 -12.24 -5.70 -5.76
C GLU A 18 -13.18 -4.56 -6.21
N LYS A 19 -13.97 -4.76 -7.28
CA LYS A 19 -14.95 -3.74 -7.74
C LYS A 19 -16.14 -3.65 -6.77
N GLY A 20 -16.41 -2.44 -6.28
CA GLY A 20 -17.53 -2.16 -5.36
C GLY A 20 -17.21 -2.42 -3.88
N HIS A 21 -15.97 -2.80 -3.56
CA HIS A 21 -15.53 -2.95 -2.18
C HIS A 21 -15.26 -1.58 -1.53
N PHE A 22 -15.54 -1.46 -0.23
CA PHE A 22 -15.23 -0.29 0.59
C PHE A 22 -14.23 -0.69 1.68
N MET A 23 -13.19 0.13 1.85
CA MET A 23 -12.19 -0.09 2.89
C MET A 23 -12.74 0.34 4.25
N GLY A 24 -12.49 -0.46 5.30
CA GLY A 24 -12.85 -0.12 6.67
C GLY A 24 -12.03 1.07 7.19
N THR A 25 -12.61 1.83 8.14
CA THR A 25 -11.96 3.00 8.74
C THR A 25 -11.05 2.67 9.92
N GLU A 26 -11.24 1.51 10.54
CA GLU A 26 -10.36 1.02 11.60
C GLU A 26 -9.19 0.25 10.96
N ALA A 27 -7.99 0.80 11.10
CA ALA A 27 -6.78 0.22 10.52
C ALA A 27 -5.59 0.30 11.49
N SER A 28 -4.74 -0.72 11.45
CA SER A 28 -3.41 -0.70 12.06
C SER A 28 -2.40 -0.74 10.91
N ILE A 29 -1.69 0.36 10.68
CA ILE A 29 -0.76 0.51 9.55
C ILE A 29 0.67 0.37 10.08
N ILE A 30 1.41 -0.63 9.59
CA ILE A 30 2.76 -0.98 10.07
C ILE A 30 3.75 -0.97 8.92
N LEU A 31 4.94 -0.42 9.15
CA LEU A 31 6.08 -0.47 8.24
C LEU A 31 7.12 -1.49 8.74
N GLY A 32 7.76 -2.17 7.80
CA GLY A 32 8.87 -3.07 8.07
C GLY A 32 8.53 -4.47 8.57
N GLN A 33 7.25 -4.78 8.81
CA GLN A 33 6.78 -6.11 9.18
C GLN A 33 5.46 -6.43 8.48
N LYS A 34 5.25 -7.69 8.08
CA LYS A 34 3.94 -8.15 7.62
C LYS A 34 3.06 -8.50 8.82
N GLN A 35 1.90 -7.86 8.93
CA GLN A 35 0.88 -8.23 9.90
C GLN A 35 0.22 -9.56 9.52
N ILE A 36 0.17 -10.48 10.48
CA ILE A 36 -0.60 -11.72 10.39
C ILE A 36 -1.55 -11.75 11.58
N SER A 37 -2.84 -11.90 11.32
CA SER A 37 -3.80 -12.23 12.38
C SER A 37 -3.84 -13.75 12.53
N PHE A 38 -3.39 -14.26 13.67
CA PHE A 38 -3.43 -15.69 13.99
C PHE A 38 -4.05 -15.88 15.37
N LEU A 39 -5.14 -16.65 15.44
CA LEU A 39 -5.90 -16.90 16.68
C LEU A 39 -6.36 -15.63 17.42
N GLY A 40 -6.59 -14.53 16.69
CA GLY A 40 -7.02 -13.25 17.26
C GLY A 40 -5.87 -12.36 17.76
N GLU A 41 -4.62 -12.82 17.67
CA GLU A 41 -3.44 -12.02 17.97
C GLU A 41 -2.74 -11.55 16.70
N VAL A 42 -2.15 -10.36 16.76
CA VAL A 42 -1.26 -9.86 15.70
C VAL A 42 0.12 -10.44 15.94
N VAL A 43 0.58 -11.26 15.00
CA VAL A 43 1.88 -11.91 15.02
C VAL A 43 2.74 -11.40 13.86
N PHE A 44 4.04 -11.31 14.09
CA PHE A 44 5.03 -10.95 13.06
C PHE A 44 5.95 -12.13 12.78
N ASP A 45 6.15 -12.43 11.50
CA ASP A 45 7.18 -13.38 11.05
C ASP A 45 8.44 -12.61 10.68
N LYS A 46 9.54 -12.89 11.38
CA LYS A 46 10.86 -12.29 11.11
C LYS A 46 11.30 -12.47 9.66
N ASN A 47 10.89 -13.55 8.99
CA ASN A 47 11.27 -13.83 7.60
C ASN A 47 10.50 -12.93 6.61
N GLN A 48 9.53 -12.16 7.09
CA GLN A 48 8.72 -11.21 6.34
C GLN A 48 8.98 -9.76 6.80
N SER A 49 10.17 -9.54 7.36
CA SER A 49 10.64 -8.21 7.76
C SER A 49 11.37 -7.51 6.61
N LEU A 50 11.25 -6.17 6.55
CA LEU A 50 12.12 -5.33 5.74
C LEU A 50 13.42 -5.08 6.52
N VAL A 51 14.56 -5.30 5.87
CA VAL A 51 15.88 -4.91 6.39
C VAL A 51 16.49 -3.90 5.41
N GLY A 52 16.55 -2.64 5.82
CA GLY A 52 16.96 -1.51 4.99
C GLY A 52 16.21 -0.24 5.40
N ASP A 53 16.20 0.75 4.52
CA ASP A 53 15.59 2.06 4.79
C ASP A 53 14.24 2.20 4.06
N THR A 54 13.30 2.89 4.71
CA THR A 54 12.00 3.25 4.15
C THR A 54 11.62 4.65 4.59
N GLY A 55 11.06 5.45 3.68
CA GLY A 55 10.78 6.88 3.89
C GLY A 55 9.74 7.39 2.90
N ASP A 56 9.43 8.68 2.98
CA ASP A 56 8.49 9.39 2.09
C ASP A 56 7.12 8.71 1.92
N VAL A 57 6.65 8.07 3.00
CA VAL A 57 5.37 7.35 3.03
C VAL A 57 4.20 8.34 3.15
N ASN A 58 3.39 8.41 2.10
CA ASN A 58 2.22 9.29 2.02
C ASN A 58 1.00 8.50 1.53
N MET A 59 -0.21 8.90 1.95
CA MET A 59 -1.47 8.23 1.60
C MET A 59 -2.59 9.24 1.38
N TRP A 60 -3.46 8.97 0.41
CA TRP A 60 -4.62 9.79 0.05
C TRP A 60 -5.87 8.93 -0.04
N GLU A 61 -7.05 9.53 0.21
CA GLU A 61 -8.36 8.87 0.09
C GLU A 61 -8.93 8.87 -1.34
N PHE A 62 -8.17 9.42 -2.30
CA PHE A 62 -8.54 9.53 -3.71
C PHE A 62 -7.42 9.01 -4.62
N VAL A 63 -7.78 8.75 -5.87
CA VAL A 63 -6.82 8.33 -6.90
C VAL A 63 -6.11 9.56 -7.45
N MET A 64 -4.79 9.62 -7.29
CA MET A 64 -3.96 10.67 -7.88
C MET A 64 -3.92 10.55 -9.41
N SER A 65 -3.96 11.70 -10.08
CA SER A 65 -3.70 11.84 -11.51
C SER A 65 -2.21 11.65 -11.83
N PRO A 66 -1.85 11.36 -13.09
CA PRO A 66 -0.44 11.27 -13.50
C PRO A 66 0.39 12.51 -13.19
N GLU A 67 -0.20 13.72 -13.26
CA GLU A 67 0.50 14.96 -12.94
C GLU A 67 0.78 15.09 -11.44
N GLU A 68 -0.19 14.73 -10.60
CA GLU A 68 -0.01 14.70 -9.14
C GLU A 68 1.07 13.69 -8.73
N ILE A 69 1.10 12.50 -9.34
CA ILE A 69 2.14 11.49 -9.09
C ILE A 69 3.53 12.03 -9.48
N ASN A 70 3.64 12.68 -10.63
CA ASN A 70 4.90 13.28 -11.08
C ASN A 70 5.38 14.45 -10.21
N ASN A 71 4.48 15.11 -9.48
CA ASN A 71 4.86 16.17 -8.54
C ASN A 71 5.36 15.62 -7.20
N VAL A 72 5.03 14.36 -6.87
CA VAL A 72 5.46 13.69 -5.64
C VAL A 72 6.78 12.93 -5.84
N TYR A 73 7.07 12.47 -7.06
CA TYR A 73 8.32 11.80 -7.44
C TYR A 73 9.45 12.79 -7.77
#